data_AF-A0A9X4M572-F1
#
_entry.id   AF-A0A9X4M572-F1
#
_cell.length_a   1.000
_cell.length_b   1.000
_cell.length_c   1.000
_cell.angle_alpha   90.00
_cell.angle_beta   90.00
_cell.angle_gamma   90.00
#
_symmetry.space_group_name_H-M   'P 1'
#
loop_
_entity.id
_entity.type
_entity.pdbx_description
1 polymer ?
#
loop_
_entity_poly.entity_id
_entity_poly.type
_entity_poly.pdbx_seq_one_letter_code
_entity_poly.pdbx_strand_id
1 'polypeptide(L)'
;MTTPDSKPIIFIDTSFLKGISWKDPHWQLLLEKSKQANIQIVIPELVLKEWSSQWRDDIIQKARRVKESIDTLIDTWDKSPTTGYSKLDENPYFIANISIESFEKDIDSKVSAYSNKLVSDNRLYVLSKQPHHTEGAFTRYFDWKPPFNNPLNSEKGVENREDTKTRMARKEHFPDAWILEAALDFSETTANFYVLCRDKRLNNSFKNELGIQTYHNAREVLDAIEQKDKETTPSLQDIPEIKDSHEKNSDGSLIQLFNLELFQRVLGYIYWLEGENAVSKDTLIERLKQKYGYTSEQIRSTADYLSHVSKVIEDTGNYYIAVDIKMCKDAANQVLSDVLSLLDED
;
A
#
# COMPACT_ATOMS: atom_id res chain seq x y z
N MET A 1 30.88 19.17 3.90
CA MET A 1 29.66 19.75 4.50
C MET A 1 28.62 18.67 4.50
N THR A 2 28.45 17.96 5.61
CA THR A 2 27.40 16.96 5.78
C THR A 2 26.10 17.70 6.07
N THR A 3 25.18 17.71 5.11
CA THR A 3 23.83 18.20 5.35
C THR A 3 23.18 17.34 6.43
N PRO A 4 22.45 17.95 7.39
CA PRO A 4 21.77 17.23 8.45
C PRO A 4 20.81 16.20 7.86
N ASP A 5 20.63 15.08 8.56
CA ASP A 5 19.77 13.93 8.24
C ASP A 5 18.55 14.32 7.40
N SER A 6 18.70 14.26 6.08
CA SER A 6 17.61 14.58 5.18
C SER A 6 16.61 13.43 5.28
N LYS A 7 15.42 13.75 5.77
CA LYS A 7 14.26 12.86 5.82
C LYS A 7 14.16 12.02 4.51
N PRO A 8 14.00 10.68 4.60
CA PRO A 8 13.87 9.85 3.41
C PRO A 8 12.73 10.29 2.49
N ILE A 9 13.03 10.42 1.21
CA ILE A 9 12.07 10.74 0.15
C ILE A 9 11.81 9.49 -0.67
N ILE A 10 10.53 9.12 -0.80
CA ILE A 10 10.07 7.98 -1.59
C ILE A 10 9.24 8.50 -2.75
N PHE A 11 9.74 8.33 -3.96
CA PHE A 11 9.09 8.75 -5.18
C PHE A 11 8.32 7.60 -5.82
N ILE A 12 7.06 7.85 -6.20
CA ILE A 12 6.13 6.81 -6.65
C ILE A 12 5.88 6.90 -8.16
N ASP A 13 5.97 5.76 -8.84
CA ASP A 13 5.52 5.57 -10.22
C ASP A 13 4.10 4.95 -10.32
N THR A 14 3.42 5.13 -11.46
CA THR A 14 2.10 4.56 -11.76
C THR A 14 2.08 3.04 -11.64
N SER A 15 3.13 2.35 -12.12
CA SER A 15 3.19 0.88 -12.08
C SER A 15 3.17 0.32 -10.66
N PHE A 16 3.72 1.06 -9.70
CA PHE A 16 3.67 0.68 -8.30
C PHE A 16 2.26 0.85 -7.73
N LEU A 17 1.62 2.01 -7.91
CA LEU A 17 0.25 2.26 -7.44
C LEU A 17 -0.77 1.27 -8.02
N LYS A 18 -0.57 0.85 -9.27
CA LYS A 18 -1.41 -0.16 -9.91
C LYS A 18 -1.24 -1.55 -9.28
N GLY A 19 -0.01 -1.91 -8.94
CA GLY A 19 0.32 -3.25 -8.46
C GLY A 19 0.18 -3.43 -6.95
N ILE A 20 0.04 -2.35 -6.19
CA ILE A 20 0.07 -2.41 -4.73
C ILE A 20 -1.19 -3.08 -4.17
N SER A 21 -1.00 -3.91 -3.14
CA SER A 21 -2.10 -4.30 -2.28
C SER A 21 -2.30 -3.19 -1.25
N TRP A 22 -3.45 -2.54 -1.26
CA TRP A 22 -3.78 -1.51 -0.27
C TRP A 22 -3.84 -2.06 1.17
N LYS A 23 -3.89 -3.39 1.35
CA LYS A 23 -3.80 -4.06 2.65
C LYS A 23 -2.39 -4.54 3.00
N ASP A 24 -1.39 -4.28 2.17
CA ASP A 24 0.00 -4.65 2.44
C ASP A 24 0.49 -3.95 3.72
N PRO A 25 0.90 -4.67 4.77
CA PRO A 25 1.34 -4.08 6.03
C PRO A 25 2.55 -3.16 5.84
N HIS A 26 3.45 -3.46 4.89
CA HIS A 26 4.63 -2.63 4.63
C HIS A 26 4.25 -1.29 3.99
N TRP A 27 3.25 -1.31 3.10
CA TRP A 27 2.71 -0.07 2.55
C TRP A 27 2.01 0.77 3.61
N GLN A 28 1.19 0.14 4.46
CA GLN A 28 0.55 0.83 5.57
C GLN A 28 1.58 1.45 6.53
N LEU A 29 2.69 0.75 6.80
CA LEU A 29 3.79 1.30 7.59
C LEU A 29 4.45 2.51 6.92
N LEU A 30 4.66 2.49 5.60
CA LEU A 30 5.16 3.67 4.87
C LEU A 30 4.19 4.85 4.98
N LEU A 31 2.89 4.62 4.83
CA LEU A 31 1.86 5.65 4.98
C LEU A 31 1.85 6.23 6.41
N GLU A 32 1.91 5.39 7.44
CA GLU A 32 2.00 5.82 8.84
C GLU A 32 3.26 6.66 9.10
N LYS A 33 4.44 6.21 8.64
CA LYS A 33 5.68 6.99 8.73
C LYS A 33 5.57 8.32 7.97
N SER A 34 4.83 8.37 6.85
CA SER A 34 4.55 9.61 6.12
C SER A 34 3.67 10.56 6.94
N LYS A 35 2.59 10.08 7.56
CA LYS A 35 1.72 10.86 8.46
C LYS A 35 2.50 11.46 9.62
N GLN A 36 3.38 10.67 10.23
CA GLN A 36 4.26 11.07 11.34
C GLN A 36 5.38 12.02 10.90
N ALA A 37 5.47 12.33 9.61
CA ALA A 37 6.51 13.13 9.01
C ALA A 37 7.93 12.54 9.14
N ASN A 38 8.06 11.22 9.34
CA ASN A 38 9.33 10.51 9.35
C ASN A 38 9.87 10.19 7.95
N ILE A 39 8.99 10.03 6.96
CA ILE A 39 9.33 9.92 5.54
C ILE A 39 8.44 10.83 4.70
N GLN A 40 8.88 11.19 3.50
CA GLN A 40 8.09 11.97 2.56
C GLN A 40 7.80 11.12 1.34
N ILE A 41 6.53 10.78 1.14
CA ILE A 41 6.10 10.08 -0.07
C ILE A 41 5.68 11.14 -1.09
N VAL A 42 6.33 11.13 -2.25
CA VAL A 42 6.10 12.03 -3.38
C VAL A 42 5.42 11.26 -4.50
N ILE A 43 4.25 11.76 -4.92
CA ILE A 43 3.51 11.21 -6.07
C ILE A 43 3.38 12.32 -7.12
N PRO A 44 3.94 12.15 -8.32
CA PRO A 44 3.64 13.03 -9.43
C PRO A 44 2.14 13.16 -9.69
N GLU A 45 1.67 14.39 -9.94
CA GLU A 45 0.27 14.64 -10.32
C GLU A 45 -0.12 13.80 -11.56
N LEU A 46 0.82 13.62 -12.50
CA LEU A 46 0.62 12.80 -13.69
C LEU A 46 0.36 11.33 -13.35
N VAL A 47 1.15 10.78 -12.42
CA VAL A 47 1.02 9.40 -11.91
C VAL A 47 -0.34 9.20 -11.24
N LEU A 48 -0.76 10.16 -10.42
CA LEU A 48 -2.03 10.08 -9.71
C LEU A 48 -3.24 10.14 -10.68
N LYS A 49 -3.16 11.01 -11.69
CA LYS A 49 -4.19 11.12 -12.74
C LYS A 49 -4.27 9.85 -13.59
N GLU A 50 -3.13 9.32 -13.99
CA GLU A 50 -3.07 8.10 -14.78
C GLU A 50 -3.65 6.90 -14.01
N TRP A 51 -3.21 6.70 -12.77
CA TRP A 51 -3.74 5.65 -11.90
C TRP A 51 -5.25 5.79 -11.69
N SER A 52 -5.74 7.00 -11.42
CA SER A 52 -7.18 7.26 -11.25
C SER A 52 -7.98 6.94 -12.51
N SER A 53 -7.49 7.35 -13.69
CA SER A 53 -8.14 7.02 -14.97
C SER A 53 -8.16 5.52 -15.23
N GLN A 54 -7.05 4.82 -14.99
CA GLN A 54 -6.98 3.37 -15.17
C GLN A 54 -7.93 2.63 -14.24
N TRP A 55 -7.98 3.02 -12.96
CA TRP A 55 -8.88 2.41 -11.97
C TRP A 55 -10.36 2.63 -12.33
N ARG A 56 -10.69 3.85 -12.73
CA ARG A 56 -12.01 4.21 -13.25
C ARG A 56 -12.40 3.34 -14.45
N ASP A 57 -11.54 3.27 -15.46
CA ASP A 57 -11.82 2.51 -16.69
C ASP A 57 -11.97 1.00 -16.39
N ASP A 58 -11.18 0.45 -15.46
CA ASP A 58 -11.29 -0.94 -15.01
C ASP A 58 -12.66 -1.23 -14.36
N ILE A 59 -13.16 -0.32 -13.52
CA ILE A 59 -14.50 -0.45 -12.89
C ILE A 59 -15.60 -0.35 -13.95
N ILE A 60 -15.52 0.63 -14.85
CA ILE A 60 -16.50 0.85 -15.91
C ILE A 60 -16.56 -0.38 -16.83
N GLN A 61 -15.41 -0.93 -17.24
CA GLN A 61 -15.37 -2.14 -18.06
C GLN A 61 -16.01 -3.33 -17.36
N LYS A 62 -15.79 -3.52 -16.05
CA LYS A 62 -16.45 -4.59 -15.28
C LYS A 62 -17.97 -4.39 -15.25
N ALA A 63 -18.43 -3.17 -15.02
CA ALA A 63 -19.86 -2.85 -15.03
C ALA A 63 -20.51 -3.09 -16.41
N ARG A 64 -19.83 -2.71 -17.50
CA ARG A 64 -20.27 -2.99 -18.87
C ARG A 64 -20.40 -4.49 -19.14
N ARG A 65 -19.41 -5.29 -18.76
CA ARG A 65 -19.47 -6.76 -18.91
C ARG A 65 -20.62 -7.39 -18.11
N VAL A 66 -20.87 -6.90 -16.89
CA VAL A 66 -22.02 -7.34 -16.09
C VAL A 66 -23.33 -6.99 -16.81
N LYS A 67 -23.46 -5.77 -17.33
CA LYS A 67 -24.65 -5.37 -18.09
C LYS A 67 -24.84 -6.23 -19.34
N GLU A 68 -23.81 -6.42 -20.14
CA GLU A 68 -23.86 -7.28 -21.34
C GLU A 68 -24.29 -8.72 -21.00
N SER A 69 -23.84 -9.25 -19.85
CA SER A 69 -24.24 -10.58 -19.37
C SER A 69 -25.71 -10.62 -18.98
N ILE A 70 -26.23 -9.57 -18.35
CA ILE A 70 -27.64 -9.43 -17.99
C ILE A 70 -28.53 -9.27 -19.22
N ASP A 71 -28.13 -8.42 -20.16
CA ASP A 71 -28.84 -8.22 -21.42
C ASP A 71 -28.91 -9.56 -22.19
N THR A 72 -27.83 -10.35 -22.21
CA THR A 72 -27.81 -11.69 -22.81
C THR A 72 -28.77 -12.67 -22.11
N LEU A 73 -28.86 -12.61 -20.78
CA LEU A 73 -29.79 -13.44 -20.01
C LEU A 73 -31.25 -13.06 -20.30
N ILE A 74 -31.57 -11.77 -20.40
CA ILE A 74 -32.90 -11.27 -20.75
C ILE A 74 -33.28 -11.70 -22.17
N ASP A 75 -32.37 -11.52 -23.13
CA ASP A 75 -32.55 -11.99 -24.50
C ASP A 75 -32.83 -13.50 -24.59
N THR A 76 -32.14 -14.29 -23.76
CA THR A 76 -32.33 -15.74 -23.69
C THR A 76 -33.68 -16.11 -23.05
N TRP A 77 -34.07 -15.37 -22.02
CA TRP A 77 -35.37 -15.50 -21.35
C TRP A 77 -36.53 -15.23 -22.31
N ASP A 78 -36.47 -14.11 -23.06
CA ASP A 78 -37.51 -13.70 -24.00
C ASP A 78 -37.65 -14.69 -25.18
N LYS A 79 -36.55 -15.33 -25.59
CA LYS A 79 -36.53 -16.31 -26.69
C LYS A 79 -36.97 -17.72 -26.28
N SER A 80 -36.86 -18.09 -24.99
CA SER A 80 -37.23 -19.43 -24.49
C SER A 80 -37.99 -19.36 -23.14
N PRO A 81 -39.26 -18.95 -23.14
CA PRO A 81 -40.06 -18.81 -21.91
C PRO A 81 -40.31 -20.14 -21.16
N THR A 82 -40.08 -21.28 -21.80
CA THR A 82 -40.52 -22.62 -21.35
C THR A 82 -39.41 -23.50 -20.77
N THR A 83 -38.14 -23.08 -20.77
CA THR A 83 -37.04 -23.85 -20.17
C THR A 83 -36.70 -23.35 -18.76
N GLY A 84 -37.37 -23.89 -17.75
CA GLY A 84 -36.78 -24.21 -16.44
C GLY A 84 -36.42 -23.09 -15.45
N TYR A 85 -36.52 -21.81 -15.79
CA TYR A 85 -36.15 -20.72 -14.87
C TYR A 85 -37.33 -20.06 -14.14
N SER A 86 -38.44 -20.79 -13.98
CA SER A 86 -39.57 -20.43 -13.08
C SER A 86 -39.19 -20.40 -11.58
N LYS A 87 -37.89 -20.30 -11.25
CA LYS A 87 -37.31 -20.29 -9.90
C LYS A 87 -36.47 -19.03 -9.62
N LEU A 88 -36.37 -18.10 -10.56
CA LEU A 88 -35.88 -16.76 -10.23
C LEU A 88 -37.08 -15.97 -9.73
N ASP A 89 -37.25 -15.91 -8.41
CA ASP A 89 -38.30 -15.13 -7.74
C ASP A 89 -38.15 -13.62 -8.00
N GLU A 90 -37.03 -13.19 -8.59
CA GLU A 90 -36.71 -11.79 -8.87
C GLU A 90 -36.63 -11.53 -10.38
N ASN A 91 -37.37 -10.51 -10.80
CA ASN A 91 -37.47 -10.08 -12.18
C ASN A 91 -36.11 -9.49 -12.67
N PRO A 92 -35.43 -10.11 -13.67
CA PRO A 92 -34.12 -9.64 -14.16
C PRO A 92 -34.15 -8.23 -14.75
N TYR A 93 -35.34 -7.73 -15.11
CA TYR A 93 -35.55 -6.39 -15.64
C TYR A 93 -35.28 -5.28 -14.60
N PHE A 94 -35.19 -5.60 -13.29
CA PHE A 94 -34.78 -4.62 -12.28
C PHE A 94 -33.33 -4.15 -12.49
N ILE A 95 -32.42 -5.03 -12.91
CA ILE A 95 -31.01 -4.70 -13.12
C ILE A 95 -30.76 -4.09 -14.50
N ALA A 96 -31.62 -4.40 -15.49
CA ALA A 96 -31.53 -3.87 -16.86
C ALA A 96 -31.67 -2.33 -16.94
N ASN A 97 -32.39 -1.73 -15.99
CA ASN A 97 -32.63 -0.29 -15.94
C ASN A 97 -31.45 0.52 -15.36
N ILE A 98 -30.33 -0.11 -15.01
CA ILE A 98 -29.13 0.62 -14.58
C ILE A 98 -28.54 1.39 -15.78
N SER A 99 -28.59 2.72 -15.69
CA SER A 99 -27.91 3.61 -16.63
C SER A 99 -26.39 3.55 -16.40
N ILE A 100 -25.65 3.04 -17.39
CA ILE A 100 -24.18 3.05 -17.37
C ILE A 100 -23.67 4.49 -17.29
N GLU A 101 -24.29 5.43 -18.01
CA GLU A 101 -23.86 6.83 -18.01
C GLU A 101 -23.94 7.47 -16.62
N SER A 102 -25.02 7.16 -15.87
CA SER A 102 -25.14 7.60 -14.48
C SER A 102 -24.10 6.94 -13.58
N PHE A 103 -23.81 5.66 -13.82
CA PHE A 103 -22.79 4.92 -13.09
C PHE A 103 -21.38 5.48 -13.36
N GLU A 104 -21.05 5.81 -14.60
CA GLU A 104 -19.74 6.39 -14.97
C GLU A 104 -19.48 7.71 -14.24
N LYS A 105 -20.45 8.62 -14.18
CA LYS A 105 -20.32 9.90 -13.45
C LYS A 105 -20.15 9.70 -11.93
N ASP A 106 -20.84 8.73 -11.36
CA ASP A 106 -20.72 8.39 -9.94
C ASP A 106 -19.33 7.79 -9.63
N ILE A 107 -18.82 6.90 -10.49
CA ILE A 107 -17.46 6.36 -10.38
C ILE A 107 -16.40 7.46 -10.47
N ASP A 108 -16.55 8.42 -11.39
CA ASP A 108 -15.61 9.55 -11.51
C ASP A 108 -15.49 10.35 -10.22
N SER A 109 -16.64 10.62 -9.60
CA SER A 109 -16.71 11.35 -8.33
C SER A 109 -16.10 10.55 -7.18
N LYS A 110 -16.38 9.23 -7.12
CA LYS A 110 -15.87 8.33 -6.08
C LYS A 110 -14.36 8.10 -6.19
N VAL A 111 -13.83 7.88 -7.39
CA VAL A 111 -12.38 7.71 -7.62
C VAL A 111 -11.64 8.99 -7.26
N SER A 112 -12.15 10.16 -7.68
CA SER A 112 -11.57 11.45 -7.33
C SER A 112 -11.57 11.69 -5.82
N ALA A 113 -12.69 11.42 -5.15
CA ALA A 113 -12.80 11.55 -3.70
C ALA A 113 -11.84 10.61 -2.95
N TYR A 114 -11.71 9.36 -3.40
CA TYR A 114 -10.78 8.40 -2.82
C TYR A 114 -9.32 8.83 -3.01
N SER A 115 -8.94 9.26 -4.21
CA SER A 115 -7.59 9.74 -4.52
C SER A 115 -7.22 10.94 -3.63
N ASN A 116 -8.13 11.91 -3.49
CA ASN A 116 -7.91 13.07 -2.63
C ASN A 116 -7.77 12.66 -1.15
N LYS A 117 -8.63 11.75 -0.68
CA LYS A 117 -8.58 11.22 0.68
C LYS A 117 -7.26 10.48 0.96
N LEU A 118 -6.79 9.67 0.01
CA LEU A 118 -5.50 8.98 0.11
C LEU A 118 -4.35 9.97 0.32
N VAL A 119 -4.33 11.05 -0.46
CA VAL A 119 -3.31 12.10 -0.35
C VAL A 119 -3.41 12.84 0.98
N SER A 120 -4.61 13.31 1.34
CA SER A 120 -4.82 14.12 2.54
C SER A 120 -4.57 13.35 3.83
N ASP A 121 -5.12 12.15 3.94
CA ASP A 121 -5.10 11.36 5.18
C ASP A 121 -3.68 10.86 5.49
N ASN A 122 -2.83 10.72 4.47
CA ASN A 122 -1.47 10.17 4.61
C ASN A 122 -0.36 11.22 4.43
N ARG A 123 -0.73 12.51 4.30
CA ARG A 123 0.20 13.64 4.08
C ARG A 123 1.16 13.40 2.90
N LEU A 124 0.63 12.83 1.81
CA LEU A 124 1.43 12.57 0.61
C LEU A 124 1.69 13.89 -0.12
N TYR A 125 2.90 14.08 -0.62
CA TYR A 125 3.24 15.27 -1.40
C TYR A 125 2.93 15.02 -2.88
N VAL A 126 1.94 15.73 -3.42
CA VAL A 126 1.63 15.66 -4.85
C VAL A 126 2.50 16.65 -5.61
N LEU A 127 3.43 16.14 -6.42
CA LEU A 127 4.30 16.98 -7.24
C LEU A 127 3.54 17.49 -8.46
N SER A 128 3.25 18.79 -8.45
CA SER A 128 2.62 19.47 -9.59
C SER A 128 3.54 19.51 -10.80
N LYS A 129 2.95 19.54 -12.00
CA LYS A 129 3.70 19.66 -13.25
C LYS A 129 4.58 20.90 -13.26
N GLN A 130 5.90 20.71 -13.45
CA GLN A 130 6.83 21.81 -13.65
C GLN A 130 7.22 21.93 -15.14
N PRO A 131 7.42 23.15 -15.66
CA PRO A 131 7.82 23.37 -17.05
C PRO A 131 9.15 22.70 -17.41
N HIS A 132 10.15 22.77 -16.54
CA HIS A 132 11.49 22.23 -16.84
C HIS A 132 11.52 20.71 -16.94
N HIS A 133 10.70 19.98 -16.16
CA HIS A 133 10.51 18.52 -16.34
C HIS A 133 9.93 18.18 -17.72
N THR A 134 9.07 19.06 -18.25
CA THR A 134 8.48 18.91 -19.58
C THR A 134 9.53 19.16 -20.67
N GLU A 135 10.31 20.23 -20.53
CA GLU A 135 11.43 20.56 -21.43
C GLU A 135 12.47 19.44 -21.45
N GLY A 136 12.82 18.89 -20.29
CA GLY A 136 13.70 17.73 -20.15
C GLY A 136 13.14 16.48 -20.86
N ALA A 137 11.85 16.19 -20.68
CA ALA A 137 11.19 15.07 -21.35
C ALA A 137 11.17 15.23 -22.88
N PHE A 138 10.94 16.44 -23.39
CA PHE A 138 11.07 16.75 -24.82
C PHE A 138 12.50 16.60 -25.32
N THR A 139 13.48 17.09 -24.56
CA THR A 139 14.90 16.94 -24.89
C THR A 139 15.26 15.47 -25.02
N ARG A 140 14.85 14.62 -24.06
CA ARG A 140 15.01 13.15 -24.16
C ARG A 140 14.34 12.55 -25.38
N TYR A 141 13.14 12.99 -25.72
CA TYR A 141 12.41 12.52 -26.91
C TYR A 141 13.16 12.82 -28.21
N PHE A 142 13.65 14.04 -28.35
CA PHE A 142 14.41 14.47 -29.52
C PHE A 142 15.80 13.85 -29.56
N ASP A 143 16.48 13.73 -28.42
CA ASP A 143 17.82 13.15 -28.31
C ASP A 143 17.85 11.62 -28.39
N TRP A 144 16.68 10.96 -28.40
CA TRP A 144 16.60 9.51 -28.37
C TRP A 144 17.27 8.92 -27.12
N LYS A 145 16.92 9.47 -25.95
CA LYS A 145 17.34 8.98 -24.63
C LYS A 145 16.26 8.10 -23.99
N PRO A 146 16.55 7.30 -22.95
CA PRO A 146 15.53 6.56 -22.23
C PRO A 146 14.47 7.53 -21.68
N PRO A 147 13.18 7.14 -21.68
CA PRO A 147 12.66 5.80 -21.95
C PRO A 147 12.36 5.53 -23.45
N PHE A 148 12.70 6.45 -24.35
CA PHE A 148 12.32 6.37 -25.77
C PHE A 148 13.21 5.44 -26.62
N ASN A 149 14.43 5.16 -26.17
CA ASN A 149 15.45 4.40 -26.90
C ASN A 149 15.58 2.93 -26.45
N ASN A 150 14.55 2.39 -25.78
CA ASN A 150 14.66 1.08 -25.16
C ASN A 150 14.87 -0.06 -26.18
N PRO A 151 15.89 -0.92 -26.02
CA PRO A 151 16.12 -2.10 -26.85
C PRO A 151 14.98 -3.13 -26.85
N LEU A 152 14.05 -3.13 -25.88
CA LEU A 152 12.84 -3.96 -25.97
C LEU A 152 11.95 -3.59 -27.17
N ASN A 153 12.08 -2.37 -27.72
CA ASN A 153 11.44 -1.98 -28.97
C ASN A 153 12.16 -2.54 -30.21
N SER A 154 13.45 -2.90 -30.08
CA SER A 154 14.22 -3.54 -31.16
C SER A 154 13.76 -4.98 -31.43
N GLU A 155 13.23 -5.69 -30.41
CA GLU A 155 12.62 -7.02 -30.59
C GLU A 155 11.33 -7.00 -31.42
N LYS A 156 10.65 -5.85 -31.51
CA LYS A 156 9.46 -5.66 -32.36
C LYS A 156 9.76 -5.07 -33.75
N GLY A 157 11.04 -5.03 -34.17
CA GLY A 157 11.43 -4.59 -35.51
C GLY A 157 11.42 -3.07 -35.71
N VAL A 158 11.56 -2.27 -34.64
CA VAL A 158 11.67 -0.81 -34.74
C VAL A 158 13.11 -0.42 -35.11
N GLU A 159 13.45 -0.57 -36.39
CA GLU A 159 14.81 -0.34 -36.91
C GLU A 159 15.05 1.11 -37.37
N ASN A 160 13.99 1.91 -37.59
CA ASN A 160 14.12 3.28 -38.11
C ASN A 160 13.46 4.35 -37.21
N ARG A 161 14.30 5.28 -36.72
CA ARG A 161 13.94 6.43 -35.87
C ARG A 161 12.85 7.31 -36.50
N GLU A 162 12.84 7.42 -37.82
CA GLU A 162 11.98 8.34 -38.57
C GLU A 162 10.63 7.74 -38.99
N ASP A 163 10.44 6.43 -38.83
CA ASP A 163 9.16 5.82 -39.20
C ASP A 163 8.01 6.39 -38.36
N THR A 164 6.88 6.64 -39.02
CA THR A 164 5.73 7.30 -38.39
C THR A 164 5.13 6.45 -37.28
N LYS A 165 5.11 5.11 -37.43
CA LYS A 165 4.64 4.19 -36.37
C LYS A 165 5.57 4.24 -35.16
N THR A 166 6.88 4.25 -35.39
CA THR A 166 7.90 4.46 -34.35
C THR A 166 7.74 5.79 -33.63
N ARG A 167 7.45 6.88 -34.35
CA ARG A 167 7.22 8.20 -33.75
C ARG A 167 5.96 8.22 -32.88
N MET A 168 4.88 7.57 -33.31
CA MET A 168 3.62 7.50 -32.56
C MET A 168 3.74 6.62 -31.32
N ALA A 169 4.30 5.41 -31.44
CA ALA A 169 4.50 4.51 -30.31
C ALA A 169 5.34 5.14 -29.18
N ARG A 170 6.37 5.93 -29.55
CA ARG A 170 7.19 6.64 -28.56
C ARG A 170 6.46 7.74 -27.81
N LYS A 171 5.41 8.35 -28.38
CA LYS A 171 4.65 9.41 -27.69
C LYS A 171 3.99 8.86 -26.42
N GLU A 172 3.69 7.57 -26.37
CA GLU A 172 3.14 6.92 -25.19
C GLU A 172 4.12 6.92 -24.00
N HIS A 173 5.41 7.20 -24.22
CA HIS A 173 6.44 7.19 -23.17
C HIS A 173 6.78 8.59 -22.65
N PHE A 174 6.05 9.64 -23.09
CA PHE A 174 6.21 10.97 -22.51
C PHE A 174 5.93 11.04 -21.00
N PRO A 175 4.90 10.34 -20.45
CA PRO A 175 4.71 10.27 -19.01
C PRO A 175 5.93 9.72 -18.27
N ASP A 176 6.45 8.56 -18.69
CA ASP A 176 7.67 7.96 -18.14
C ASP A 176 8.87 8.91 -18.20
N ALA A 177 9.04 9.62 -19.33
CA ALA A 177 10.13 10.58 -19.50
C ALA A 177 9.99 11.78 -18.54
N TRP A 178 8.78 12.27 -18.34
CA TRP A 178 8.50 13.33 -17.37
C TRP A 178 8.79 12.86 -15.94
N ILE A 179 8.38 11.63 -15.60
CA ILE A 179 8.62 11.01 -14.28
C ILE A 179 10.12 10.86 -14.01
N LEU A 180 10.92 10.49 -15.02
CA LEU A 180 12.38 10.41 -14.91
C LEU A 180 13.01 11.77 -14.63
N GLU A 181 12.62 12.82 -15.36
CA GLU A 181 13.14 14.18 -15.14
C GLU A 181 12.74 14.73 -13.78
N ALA A 182 11.50 14.47 -13.36
CA ALA A 182 11.04 14.86 -12.03
C ALA A 182 11.85 14.20 -10.92
N ALA A 183 12.15 12.91 -11.05
CA ALA A 183 12.94 12.18 -10.06
C ALA A 183 14.44 12.55 -10.07
N LEU A 184 14.98 12.97 -11.21
CA LEU A 184 16.35 13.48 -11.31
C LEU A 184 16.56 14.67 -10.36
N ASP A 185 15.66 15.66 -10.37
CA ASP A 185 15.73 16.82 -9.46
C ASP A 185 15.81 16.43 -7.98
N PHE A 186 15.03 15.43 -7.56
CA PHE A 186 15.06 14.95 -6.18
C PHE A 186 16.35 14.21 -5.86
N SER A 187 16.86 13.42 -6.81
CA SER A 187 18.09 12.67 -6.62
C SER A 187 19.34 13.55 -6.50
N GLU A 188 19.37 14.70 -7.19
CA GLU A 188 20.48 15.66 -7.10
C GLU A 188 20.49 16.42 -5.77
N THR A 189 19.33 16.59 -5.14
CA THR A 189 19.15 17.42 -3.94
C THR A 189 19.03 16.61 -2.65
N THR A 190 18.76 15.30 -2.73
CA THR A 190 18.42 14.46 -1.59
C THR A 190 19.27 13.19 -1.56
N ALA A 191 20.10 13.05 -0.51
CA ALA A 191 20.92 11.86 -0.33
C ALA A 191 20.11 10.59 -0.03
N ASN A 192 18.93 10.73 0.59
CA ASN A 192 18.02 9.64 0.98
C ASN A 192 16.83 9.54 0.03
N PHE A 193 17.11 9.35 -1.25
CA PHE A 193 16.09 9.25 -2.31
C PHE A 193 15.86 7.79 -2.73
N TYR A 194 14.59 7.37 -2.74
CA TYR A 194 14.16 6.02 -3.07
C TYR A 194 13.04 6.08 -4.10
N VAL A 195 13.02 5.18 -5.08
CA VAL A 195 11.98 5.12 -6.11
C VAL A 195 11.23 3.80 -6.05
N LEU A 196 9.90 3.84 -5.97
CA LEU A 196 9.02 2.67 -6.07
C LEU A 196 8.50 2.52 -7.50
N CYS A 197 9.02 1.53 -8.22
CA CYS A 197 8.72 1.28 -9.63
C CYS A 197 8.69 -0.23 -9.93
N ARG A 198 7.59 -0.70 -10.52
CA ARG A 198 7.44 -2.10 -10.98
C ARG A 198 7.65 -2.26 -12.48
N ASP A 199 7.55 -1.18 -13.24
CA ASP A 199 7.84 -1.18 -14.66
C ASP A 199 9.34 -1.43 -14.91
N LYS A 200 9.64 -2.49 -15.67
CA LYS A 200 11.02 -2.90 -15.94
C LYS A 200 11.77 -1.89 -16.81
N ARG A 201 11.10 -1.23 -17.76
CA ARG A 201 11.72 -0.25 -18.66
C ARG A 201 12.10 1.01 -17.88
N LEU A 202 11.17 1.52 -17.09
CA LEU A 202 11.36 2.73 -16.32
C LEU A 202 12.41 2.50 -15.24
N ASN A 203 12.37 1.35 -14.55
CA ASN A 203 13.43 0.91 -13.64
C ASN A 203 14.82 0.91 -14.32
N ASN A 204 14.93 0.29 -15.50
CA ASN A 204 16.20 0.30 -16.24
C ASN A 204 16.66 1.73 -16.59
N SER A 205 15.73 2.63 -16.88
CA SER A 205 16.03 4.04 -17.17
C SER A 205 16.55 4.75 -15.92
N PHE A 206 15.92 4.56 -14.77
CA PHE A 206 16.39 5.06 -13.48
C PHE A 206 17.80 4.58 -13.15
N LYS A 207 18.02 3.27 -13.25
CA LYS A 207 19.28 2.66 -12.86
C LYS A 207 20.43 3.04 -13.79
N ASN A 208 20.22 2.93 -15.10
CA ASN A 208 21.31 3.06 -16.08
C ASN A 208 21.66 4.51 -16.39
N GLU A 209 20.69 5.42 -16.39
CA GLU A 209 20.93 6.84 -16.73
C GLU A 209 21.22 7.68 -15.50
N LEU A 210 20.50 7.45 -14.41
CA LEU A 210 20.53 8.33 -13.24
C LEU A 210 21.31 7.71 -12.07
N GLY A 211 21.70 6.43 -12.17
CA GLY A 211 22.29 5.70 -11.04
C GLY A 211 21.34 5.53 -9.85
N ILE A 212 20.03 5.72 -10.06
CA ILE A 212 19.02 5.69 -9.01
C ILE A 212 18.59 4.25 -8.78
N GLN A 213 18.69 3.81 -7.53
CA GLN A 213 18.17 2.52 -7.12
C GLN A 213 16.64 2.58 -7.03
N THR A 214 15.98 1.63 -7.68
CA THR A 214 14.52 1.47 -7.62
C THR A 214 14.14 0.19 -6.90
N TYR A 215 12.93 0.18 -6.35
CA TYR A 215 12.38 -0.89 -5.52
C TYR A 215 11.01 -1.31 -6.05
N HIS A 216 10.68 -2.60 -5.94
CA HIS A 216 9.45 -3.14 -6.52
C HIS A 216 8.30 -3.21 -5.51
N ASN A 217 8.61 -3.22 -4.22
CA ASN A 217 7.64 -3.29 -3.14
C ASN A 217 8.05 -2.43 -1.94
N ALA A 218 7.07 -2.15 -1.07
CA ALA A 218 7.26 -1.29 0.11
C ALA A 218 8.27 -1.87 1.11
N ARG A 219 8.34 -3.20 1.23
CA ARG A 219 9.27 -3.89 2.13
C ARG A 219 10.72 -3.59 1.76
N GLU A 220 11.08 -3.73 0.49
CA GLU A 220 12.45 -3.47 0.03
C GLU A 220 12.91 -2.03 0.32
N VAL A 221 12.00 -1.06 0.24
CA VAL A 221 12.32 0.35 0.58
C VAL A 221 12.51 0.52 2.08
N LEU A 222 11.64 -0.07 2.90
CA LEU A 222 11.79 -0.04 4.36
C LEU A 222 13.12 -0.65 4.80
N ASP A 223 13.46 -1.83 4.27
CA ASP A 223 14.72 -2.51 4.57
C ASP A 223 15.92 -1.63 4.19
N ALA A 224 15.85 -0.93 3.05
CA ALA A 224 16.90 -0.02 2.60
C ALA A 224 17.02 1.27 3.41
N ILE A 225 15.91 1.79 3.95
CA ILE A 225 15.92 2.92 4.90
C ILE A 225 16.58 2.48 6.20
N GLU A 226 16.17 1.34 6.76
CA GLU A 226 16.70 0.83 8.03
C GLU A 226 18.20 0.48 7.97
N GLN A 227 18.66 -0.09 6.85
CA GLN A 227 20.09 -0.37 6.65
C GLN A 227 20.91 0.91 6.67
N LYS A 228 20.42 1.97 6.02
CA LYS A 228 21.12 3.25 5.97
C LYS A 228 21.16 3.91 7.34
N ASP A 229 20.07 3.85 8.11
CA ASP A 229 20.04 4.37 9.48
C ASP A 229 21.08 3.66 10.39
N LYS A 230 21.29 2.34 10.19
CA LYS A 230 22.32 1.57 10.90
C LYS A 230 23.74 1.95 10.52
N GLU A 231 24.02 2.19 9.24
CA GLU A 231 25.33 2.62 8.75
C GLU A 231 25.73 4.03 9.23
N THR A 232 24.72 4.88 9.47
CA THR A 232 24.94 6.28 9.89
C THR A 232 25.08 6.43 11.41
N THR A 233 24.79 5.37 12.19
CA THR A 233 24.96 5.36 13.65
C THR A 233 26.40 4.96 13.99
N PRO A 234 27.27 5.85 14.53
CA PRO A 234 28.62 5.48 14.90
C PRO A 234 28.61 4.39 15.98
N SER A 235 29.35 3.31 15.72
CA SER A 235 29.64 2.25 16.69
C SER A 235 30.24 2.87 17.98
N LEU A 236 29.50 2.79 19.09
CA LEU A 236 29.96 3.16 20.44
C LEU A 236 30.92 2.09 21.00
N GLN A 237 31.98 1.72 20.27
CA GLN A 237 32.92 0.68 20.72
C GLN A 237 34.19 1.19 21.42
N ASP A 238 34.39 2.50 21.61
CA ASP A 238 35.55 3.03 22.33
C ASP A 238 35.18 4.12 23.35
N ILE A 239 34.47 3.76 24.42
CA ILE A 239 34.41 4.59 25.65
C ILE A 239 34.69 3.68 26.87
N PRO A 240 35.67 4.01 27.76
CA PRO A 240 36.02 3.17 28.90
C PRO A 240 34.88 3.10 29.94
N GLU A 241 34.68 1.89 30.50
CA GLU A 241 33.74 1.60 31.58
C GLU A 241 33.86 2.59 32.75
N ILE A 242 32.75 3.27 33.07
CA ILE A 242 32.53 3.87 34.38
C ILE A 242 31.27 3.23 34.97
N LYS A 243 31.44 2.61 36.14
CA LYS A 243 30.39 1.93 36.91
C LYS A 243 29.49 2.92 37.66
N ASP A 244 28.21 2.54 37.70
CA ASP A 244 27.12 2.93 38.60
C ASP A 244 26.68 4.42 38.68
N SER A 245 25.44 4.70 38.26
CA SER A 245 24.27 4.74 39.18
C SER A 245 22.99 5.28 38.50
N HIS A 246 21.86 4.91 39.10
CA HIS A 246 20.45 5.04 38.73
C HIS A 246 19.90 6.29 37.99
N GLU A 247 18.85 5.98 37.20
CA GLU A 247 17.65 6.76 36.84
C GLU A 247 17.78 8.06 36.03
N LYS A 248 17.34 8.00 34.75
CA LYS A 248 16.06 8.61 34.30
C LYS A 248 15.80 8.39 32.81
N ASN A 249 14.55 8.07 32.50
CA ASN A 249 13.76 8.41 31.32
C ASN A 249 14.51 8.53 29.99
N SER A 250 14.41 7.49 29.15
CA SER A 250 14.58 7.67 27.71
C SER A 250 13.24 7.52 27.00
N ASP A 251 13.01 8.55 26.19
CA ASP A 251 11.83 8.89 25.43
C ASP A 251 11.57 7.89 24.29
N GLY A 252 10.37 7.97 23.73
CA GLY A 252 9.79 6.99 22.83
C GLY A 252 10.65 6.66 21.60
N SER A 253 10.81 5.35 21.35
CA SER A 253 11.21 4.87 20.03
C SER A 253 10.03 4.14 19.38
N LEU A 254 9.70 4.59 18.17
CA LEU A 254 8.64 4.12 17.26
C LEU A 254 8.88 2.69 16.72
N ILE A 255 9.50 1.80 17.51
CA ILE A 255 9.83 0.41 17.16
C ILE A 255 8.83 -0.55 17.82
N GLN A 256 7.55 -0.20 17.83
CA GLN A 256 6.46 -1.11 18.25
C GLN A 256 5.35 -1.24 17.20
N LEU A 257 5.63 -0.88 15.95
CA LEU A 257 4.69 -1.09 14.85
C LEU A 257 4.85 -2.52 14.31
N PHE A 258 3.88 -3.36 14.69
CA PHE A 258 3.64 -4.74 14.25
C PHE A 258 4.46 -5.85 14.94
N ASN A 259 4.20 -6.04 16.23
CA ASN A 259 4.49 -7.33 16.86
C ASN A 259 3.44 -8.36 16.40
N LEU A 260 3.67 -9.04 15.27
CA LEU A 260 2.79 -10.08 14.71
C LEU A 260 2.46 -11.18 15.74
N GLU A 261 3.40 -11.45 16.64
CA GLU A 261 3.24 -12.39 17.74
C GLU A 261 2.18 -11.88 18.74
N LEU A 262 2.22 -10.59 19.09
CA LEU A 262 1.21 -9.96 19.94
C LEU A 262 -0.16 -9.92 19.27
N PHE A 263 -0.22 -9.72 17.95
CA PHE A 263 -1.46 -9.83 17.17
C PHE A 263 -2.08 -11.22 17.27
N GLN A 264 -1.27 -12.25 17.00
CA GLN A 264 -1.71 -13.64 17.09
C GLN A 264 -2.13 -14.01 18.50
N ARG A 265 -1.41 -13.52 19.52
CA ARG A 265 -1.76 -13.75 20.93
C ARG A 265 -3.03 -13.04 21.35
N VAL A 266 -3.24 -11.77 20.98
CA VAL A 266 -4.49 -11.06 21.28
C VAL A 266 -5.68 -11.79 20.65
N LEU A 267 -5.60 -12.15 19.37
CA LEU A 267 -6.67 -12.88 18.68
C LEU A 267 -6.90 -14.28 19.27
N GLY A 268 -5.82 -15.01 19.54
CA GLY A 268 -5.88 -16.36 20.10
C GLY A 268 -6.46 -16.36 21.51
N TYR A 269 -6.06 -15.41 22.37
CA TYR A 269 -6.58 -15.30 23.73
C TYR A 269 -8.04 -14.83 23.76
N ILE A 270 -8.44 -13.92 22.86
CA ILE A 270 -9.86 -13.54 22.73
C ILE A 270 -10.67 -14.80 22.40
N TYR A 271 -10.30 -15.54 21.35
CA TYR A 271 -11.02 -16.77 20.98
C TYR A 271 -11.06 -17.83 22.09
N TRP A 272 -9.94 -18.05 22.78
CA TRP A 272 -9.79 -19.14 23.73
C TRP A 272 -10.42 -18.84 25.09
N LEU A 273 -10.27 -17.60 25.59
CA LEU A 273 -10.91 -17.17 26.84
C LEU A 273 -12.43 -16.99 26.69
N GLU A 274 -12.95 -16.76 25.46
CA GLU A 274 -14.40 -16.60 25.24
C GLU A 274 -15.17 -17.92 25.24
N GLY A 275 -14.72 -18.95 24.52
CA GLY A 275 -15.72 -19.85 23.94
C GLY A 275 -16.79 -19.03 23.17
N GLU A 276 -18.08 -19.10 23.55
CA GLU A 276 -19.18 -18.30 22.97
C GLU A 276 -19.47 -16.94 23.69
N ASN A 277 -18.68 -16.49 24.66
CA ASN A 277 -18.98 -15.27 25.46
C ASN A 277 -17.80 -14.28 25.60
N ALA A 278 -18.08 -12.97 25.57
CA ALA A 278 -17.15 -11.81 25.59
C ALA A 278 -15.98 -11.86 26.61
N VAL A 279 -14.74 -11.55 26.19
CA VAL A 279 -13.55 -11.43 27.09
C VAL A 279 -13.41 -10.03 27.64
N SER A 280 -13.25 -9.89 28.96
CA SER A 280 -13.01 -8.58 29.57
C SER A 280 -11.64 -8.01 29.19
N LYS A 281 -11.56 -6.69 28.96
CA LYS A 281 -10.30 -6.01 28.62
C LYS A 281 -9.23 -6.20 29.68
N ASP A 282 -9.62 -6.17 30.95
CA ASP A 282 -8.68 -6.27 32.07
C ASP A 282 -8.10 -7.69 32.18
N THR A 283 -8.92 -8.72 31.97
CA THR A 283 -8.46 -10.12 31.94
C THR A 283 -7.46 -10.35 30.80
N LEU A 284 -7.76 -9.85 29.60
CA LEU A 284 -6.85 -9.97 28.45
C LEU A 284 -5.49 -9.29 28.75
N ILE A 285 -5.54 -8.08 29.31
CA ILE A 285 -4.33 -7.30 29.63
C ILE A 285 -3.52 -7.99 30.71
N GLU A 286 -4.15 -8.45 31.78
CA GLU A 286 -3.49 -9.11 32.90
C GLU A 286 -2.76 -10.37 32.45
N ARG A 287 -3.43 -11.24 31.68
CA ARG A 287 -2.87 -12.50 31.20
C ARG A 287 -1.68 -12.28 30.27
N LEU A 288 -1.80 -11.38 29.30
CA LEU A 288 -0.71 -11.10 28.36
C LEU A 288 0.47 -10.39 29.04
N LYS A 289 0.21 -9.56 30.05
CA LYS A 289 1.25 -8.92 30.86
C LYS A 289 2.00 -9.92 31.73
N GLN A 290 1.27 -10.78 32.45
CA GLN A 290 1.88 -11.77 33.36
C GLN A 290 2.73 -12.79 32.60
N LYS A 291 2.24 -13.29 31.46
CA LYS A 291 2.91 -14.39 30.75
C LYS A 291 4.05 -13.94 29.83
N TYR A 292 3.91 -12.77 29.20
CA TYR A 292 4.83 -12.34 28.14
C TYR A 292 5.49 -10.99 28.40
N GLY A 293 5.19 -10.35 29.54
CA GLY A 293 5.78 -9.05 29.89
C GLY A 293 5.30 -7.89 29.01
N TYR A 294 4.22 -8.07 28.24
CA TYR A 294 3.67 -6.98 27.43
C TYR A 294 3.10 -5.87 28.32
N THR A 295 3.31 -4.63 27.90
CA THR A 295 2.71 -3.47 28.57
C THR A 295 1.22 -3.37 28.23
N SER A 296 0.43 -2.81 29.15
CA SER A 296 -1.00 -2.58 28.92
C SER A 296 -1.25 -1.69 27.70
N GLU A 297 -0.35 -0.76 27.40
CA GLU A 297 -0.42 0.12 26.23
C GLU A 297 -0.24 -0.64 24.92
N GLN A 298 0.74 -1.54 24.83
CA GLN A 298 0.94 -2.41 23.66
C GLN A 298 -0.27 -3.28 23.37
N ILE A 299 -0.85 -3.88 24.42
CA ILE A 299 -2.01 -4.77 24.31
C ILE A 299 -3.24 -3.96 23.86
N ARG A 300 -3.50 -2.80 24.46
CA ARG A 300 -4.62 -1.92 24.08
C ARG A 300 -4.47 -1.42 22.66
N SER A 301 -3.30 -0.91 22.28
CA SER A 301 -3.02 -0.43 20.92
C SER A 301 -3.22 -1.53 19.86
N THR A 302 -2.79 -2.76 20.17
CA THR A 302 -3.00 -3.91 19.28
C THR A 302 -4.48 -4.29 19.19
N ALA A 303 -5.21 -4.31 20.30
CA ALA A 303 -6.64 -4.61 20.31
C ALA A 303 -7.48 -3.51 19.62
N ASP A 304 -7.10 -2.24 19.78
CA ASP A 304 -7.74 -1.09 19.13
C ASP A 304 -7.56 -1.15 17.62
N TYR A 305 -6.36 -1.52 17.15
CA TYR A 305 -6.14 -1.77 15.73
C TYR A 305 -6.99 -2.95 15.23
N LEU A 306 -7.02 -4.05 15.98
CA LEU A 306 -7.79 -5.24 15.61
C LEU A 306 -9.30 -4.99 15.53
N SER A 307 -9.81 -4.08 16.37
CA SER A 307 -11.23 -3.71 16.43
C SER A 307 -11.60 -2.64 15.40
N HIS A 308 -10.86 -1.54 15.33
CA HIS A 308 -11.25 -0.38 14.54
C HIS A 308 -10.73 -0.43 13.09
N VAL A 309 -9.54 -1.01 12.88
CA VAL A 309 -8.88 -1.01 11.57
C VAL A 309 -9.15 -2.32 10.83
N SER A 310 -8.82 -3.46 11.42
CA SER A 310 -9.01 -4.75 10.73
C SER A 310 -10.41 -5.33 10.90
N LYS A 311 -11.20 -4.86 11.88
CA LYS A 311 -12.56 -5.34 12.20
C LYS A 311 -12.63 -6.85 12.39
N VAL A 312 -11.58 -7.42 12.96
CA VAL A 312 -11.45 -8.86 13.24
C VAL A 312 -12.09 -9.18 14.60
N ILE A 313 -12.08 -8.20 15.50
CA ILE A 313 -12.77 -8.24 16.78
C ILE A 313 -13.69 -7.00 16.91
N GLU A 314 -14.64 -7.04 17.81
CA GLU A 314 -15.52 -5.92 18.16
C GLU A 314 -15.22 -5.47 19.58
N ASP A 315 -15.14 -4.15 19.78
CA ASP A 315 -15.00 -3.54 21.10
C ASP A 315 -16.38 -3.08 21.61
N THR A 316 -16.86 -3.71 22.67
CA THR A 316 -18.14 -3.40 23.32
C THR A 316 -18.01 -2.41 24.48
N GLY A 317 -16.83 -1.81 24.64
CA GLY A 317 -16.47 -0.89 25.72
C GLY A 317 -15.66 -1.57 26.81
N ASN A 318 -16.22 -2.62 27.42
CA ASN A 318 -15.56 -3.38 28.51
C ASN A 318 -15.05 -4.76 28.07
N TYR A 319 -15.48 -5.24 26.91
CA TYR A 319 -15.14 -6.57 26.40
C TYR A 319 -14.75 -6.52 24.93
N TYR A 320 -13.94 -7.49 24.52
CA TYR A 320 -13.68 -7.80 23.12
C TYR A 320 -14.40 -9.08 22.71
N ILE A 321 -14.97 -9.07 21.50
CA ILE A 321 -15.70 -10.19 20.90
C ILE A 321 -15.08 -10.53 19.55
N ALA A 322 -14.89 -11.81 19.24
CA ALA A 322 -14.44 -12.23 17.91
C ALA A 322 -15.51 -11.99 16.82
N VAL A 323 -15.18 -11.20 15.79
CA VAL A 323 -16.05 -10.97 14.61
C VAL A 323 -15.68 -11.93 13.47
N ASP A 324 -14.39 -12.07 13.19
CA ASP A 324 -13.87 -13.09 12.27
C ASP A 324 -13.45 -14.33 13.05
N ILE A 325 -14.45 -15.15 13.38
CA ILE A 325 -14.30 -16.40 14.15
C ILE A 325 -13.22 -17.30 13.54
N LYS A 326 -13.11 -17.37 12.21
CA LYS A 326 -12.15 -18.22 11.53
C LYS A 326 -10.72 -17.75 11.79
N MET A 327 -10.47 -16.44 11.62
CA MET A 327 -9.15 -15.86 11.85
C MET A 327 -8.73 -15.96 13.32
N CYS A 328 -9.65 -15.71 14.24
CA CYS A 328 -9.41 -15.85 15.68
C CYS A 328 -9.13 -17.31 16.08
N LYS A 329 -9.84 -18.27 15.49
CA LYS A 329 -9.61 -19.71 15.68
C LYS A 329 -8.25 -20.16 15.14
N ASP A 330 -7.86 -19.69 13.96
CA ASP A 330 -6.57 -20.00 13.36
C ASP A 330 -5.42 -19.45 14.21
N ALA A 331 -5.57 -18.23 14.75
CA ALA A 331 -4.64 -17.65 15.70
C ALA A 331 -4.58 -18.45 17.02
N ALA A 332 -5.74 -18.87 17.54
CA ALA A 332 -5.83 -19.70 18.75
C ALA A 332 -5.11 -21.04 18.60
N ASN A 333 -5.23 -21.69 17.44
CA ASN A 333 -4.53 -22.94 17.14
C ASN A 333 -3.00 -22.75 17.11
N GLN A 334 -2.52 -21.57 16.71
CA GLN A 334 -1.09 -21.25 16.67
C GLN A 334 -0.52 -20.94 18.06
N VAL A 335 -1.34 -20.44 18.99
CA VAL A 335 -0.97 -20.21 20.39
C VAL A 335 -1.43 -21.33 21.32
N LEU A 336 -1.91 -22.45 20.79
CA LEU A 336 -2.55 -23.52 21.55
C LEU A 336 -1.64 -24.12 22.63
N SER A 337 -0.34 -24.29 22.36
CA SER A 337 0.66 -24.73 23.35
C SER A 337 0.76 -23.77 24.54
N ASP A 338 0.64 -22.48 24.26
CA ASP A 338 0.74 -21.43 25.27
C ASP A 338 -0.54 -21.31 26.09
N VAL A 339 -1.70 -21.63 25.50
CA VAL A 339 -2.96 -21.61 26.24
C VAL A 339 -3.16 -22.90 27.04
N LEU A 340 -2.72 -24.05 26.54
CA LEU A 340 -2.75 -25.30 27.32
C LEU A 340 -1.89 -25.22 28.58
N SER A 341 -0.74 -24.54 28.54
CA SER A 341 0.07 -24.29 29.75
C SER A 341 -0.58 -23.35 30.78
N LEU A 342 -1.69 -22.66 30.44
CA LEU A 342 -2.48 -21.90 31.42
C LEU A 342 -3.53 -22.75 32.15
N LEU A 343 -3.92 -23.90 31.59
CA LEU A 343 -4.87 -24.82 32.22
C LEU A 343 -4.22 -25.75 33.25
N ASP A 344 -2.90 -25.90 33.19
CA ASP A 344 -2.12 -26.69 34.16
C ASP A 344 -1.71 -25.85 35.39
N GLU A 345 -1.97 -24.53 35.40
CA GLU A 345 -1.62 -23.58 36.48
C GLU A 345 -2.84 -23.11 37.31
N ASP A 346 -4.07 -23.48 36.93
CA ASP A 346 -5.31 -23.36 37.72
C ASP A 346 -5.72 -24.74 38.27
#